data_AF-A0A061H3H3-F1
#
_entry.id   AF-A0A061H3H3-F1
#
_cell.length_a   1.000
_cell.length_b   1.000
_cell.length_c   1.000
_cell.angle_alpha   90.00
_cell.angle_beta   90.00
_cell.angle_gamma   90.00
#
_symmetry.space_group_name_H-M   'P 1'
#
loop_
_entity.id
_entity.type
_entity.pdbx_description
1 polymer ?
#
loop_
_entity_poly.entity_id
_entity_poly.type
_entity_poly.pdbx_seq_one_letter_code
_entity_poly.pdbx_strand_id
1 'polypeptide(L)'
;MTQTEDRSAFHLLGHPLPAIIDLDSTAGGTVDLFILSLSKPVLLFLYPQSTSSAALLASYAQHLPPLRRIEPDLHIFGLSTQPHAEQLHDVAKHDIPFPLLSDEHRQLTQALDIPTVPAQGSTSVFKHLTLLLNGGQITRIDFPIDRPEEAAVRALRLLVSEEELMRQVEERDAKAAAAAAAATAQA
;
A
#
# COMPACT_ATOMS: atom_id res chain seq x y z
N MET A 1 -6.93 -21.07 18.76
CA MET A 1 -7.41 -20.99 17.37
C MET A 1 -6.32 -20.33 16.58
N THR A 2 -5.63 -21.07 15.71
CA THR A 2 -4.60 -20.51 14.82
C THR A 2 -5.29 -19.51 13.92
N GLN A 3 -4.91 -18.23 14.02
CA GLN A 3 -5.40 -17.18 13.14
C GLN A 3 -4.94 -17.57 11.73
N THR A 4 -5.87 -17.97 10.85
CA THR A 4 -5.54 -18.23 9.45
C THR A 4 -5.03 -16.92 8.85
N GLU A 5 -3.76 -16.92 8.44
CA GLU A 5 -3.14 -15.76 7.80
C GLU A 5 -3.91 -15.41 6.53
N ASP A 6 -4.42 -14.18 6.45
CA ASP A 6 -5.13 -13.70 5.28
C ASP A 6 -4.15 -13.45 4.14
N ARG A 7 -4.29 -14.21 3.06
CA ARG A 7 -3.39 -14.17 1.89
C ARG A 7 -4.10 -13.69 0.63
N SER A 8 -5.28 -13.08 0.75
CA SER A 8 -6.13 -12.72 -0.39
C SER A 8 -5.54 -11.64 -1.33
N ALA A 9 -4.39 -11.05 -1.00
CA ALA A 9 -3.69 -10.09 -1.86
C ALA A 9 -2.38 -10.63 -2.44
N PHE A 10 -1.97 -11.86 -2.09
CA PHE A 10 -0.62 -12.34 -2.42
C PHE A 10 -0.43 -12.60 -3.92
N HIS A 11 -1.53 -12.87 -4.64
CA HIS A 11 -1.52 -13.01 -6.11
C HIS A 11 -1.17 -11.71 -6.84
N LEU A 12 -1.24 -10.56 -6.17
CA LEU A 12 -0.89 -9.27 -6.75
C LEU A 12 0.62 -9.11 -6.92
N LEU A 13 1.45 -9.82 -6.15
CA LEU A 13 2.90 -9.68 -6.24
C LEU A 13 3.39 -10.15 -7.62
N GLY A 14 4.06 -9.25 -8.35
CA GLY A 14 4.53 -9.50 -9.72
C GLY A 14 3.45 -9.36 -10.79
N HIS A 15 2.20 -9.03 -10.42
CA HIS A 15 1.12 -8.87 -11.39
C HIS A 15 1.37 -7.61 -12.26
N PRO A 16 1.24 -7.70 -13.60
CA PRO A 16 1.31 -6.53 -14.46
C PRO A 16 0.12 -5.60 -14.19
N LEU A 17 0.33 -4.29 -14.19
CA LEU A 17 -0.78 -3.36 -14.04
C LEU A 17 -1.67 -3.41 -15.29
N PRO A 18 -3.00 -3.33 -15.14
CA PRO A 18 -3.90 -3.18 -16.27
C PRO A 18 -3.61 -1.85 -16.98
N ALA A 19 -3.47 -1.90 -18.29
CA ALA A 19 -3.35 -0.71 -19.11
C ALA A 19 -4.72 -0.07 -19.35
N ILE A 20 -4.75 1.25 -19.57
CA ILE A 20 -5.96 1.99 -19.99
C ILE A 20 -7.04 1.97 -18.89
N ILE A 21 -6.63 2.25 -17.65
CA ILE A 21 -7.54 2.57 -16.55
C ILE A 21 -7.16 3.96 -16.05
N ASP A 22 -8.01 4.93 -16.34
CA ASP A 22 -7.89 6.30 -15.88
C ASP A 22 -8.65 6.47 -14.56
N LEU A 23 -7.94 6.83 -13.49
CA LEU A 23 -8.54 7.09 -12.18
C LEU A 23 -8.61 8.60 -11.92
N ASP A 24 -9.80 9.11 -11.57
CA ASP A 24 -9.96 10.52 -11.21
C ASP A 24 -9.14 10.86 -9.98
N SER A 25 -8.35 11.93 -10.06
CA SER A 25 -7.44 12.37 -9.00
C SER A 25 -7.93 13.65 -8.34
N THR A 26 -7.86 13.72 -7.00
CA THR A 26 -8.15 14.95 -6.25
C THR A 26 -7.13 16.07 -6.49
N ALA A 27 -6.00 15.79 -7.15
CA ALA A 27 -5.09 16.82 -7.67
C ALA A 27 -5.56 17.44 -9.00
N GLY A 28 -6.67 16.94 -9.56
CA GLY A 28 -7.19 17.29 -10.87
C GLY A 28 -6.73 16.33 -11.97
N GLY A 29 -7.61 16.11 -12.96
CA GLY A 29 -7.37 15.20 -14.07
C GLY A 29 -7.44 13.72 -13.67
N THR A 30 -6.94 12.86 -14.55
CA THR A 30 -6.89 11.41 -14.35
C THR A 30 -5.46 10.91 -14.24
N VAL A 31 -5.29 9.75 -13.60
CA VAL A 31 -4.01 9.05 -13.46
C VAL A 31 -4.13 7.63 -14.02
N ASP A 32 -3.32 7.32 -15.03
CA ASP A 32 -3.04 5.95 -15.46
C ASP A 32 -1.82 5.42 -14.67
N LEU A 33 -2.08 4.48 -13.76
CA LEU A 33 -1.06 3.88 -12.90
C LEU A 33 -0.03 3.04 -13.68
N PHE A 34 -0.43 2.39 -14.77
CA PHE A 34 0.48 1.62 -15.61
C PHE A 34 1.50 2.56 -16.25
N ILE A 35 1.04 3.59 -16.95
CA ILE A 35 1.91 4.57 -17.62
C ILE A 35 2.81 5.30 -16.62
N LEU A 36 2.26 5.77 -15.50
CA LEU A 36 3.05 6.47 -14.49
C LEU A 36 4.16 5.57 -13.94
N SER A 37 3.83 4.33 -13.59
CA SER A 37 4.78 3.38 -12.99
C SER A 37 5.92 2.96 -13.93
N LEU A 38 5.78 3.13 -15.25
CA LEU A 38 6.88 2.91 -16.20
C LEU A 38 8.01 3.95 -16.07
N SER A 39 7.70 5.12 -15.50
CA SER A 39 8.64 6.25 -15.42
C SER A 39 9.10 6.57 -14.01
N LYS A 40 8.23 6.38 -13.01
CA LYS A 40 8.46 6.74 -11.61
C LYS A 40 7.82 5.70 -10.69
N PRO A 41 8.43 5.36 -9.54
CA PRO A 41 7.82 4.45 -8.59
C PRO A 41 6.55 5.09 -7.98
N VAL A 42 5.54 4.26 -7.74
CA VAL A 42 4.27 4.67 -7.15
C VAL A 42 3.97 3.83 -5.92
N LEU A 43 3.77 4.48 -4.78
CA LEU A 43 3.24 3.88 -3.58
C LEU A 43 1.73 4.11 -3.53
N LEU A 44 0.96 3.05 -3.73
CA LEU A 44 -0.49 3.08 -3.76
C LEU A 44 -1.02 2.38 -2.51
N PHE A 45 -1.67 3.11 -1.61
CA PHE A 45 -2.32 2.52 -0.45
C PHE A 45 -3.83 2.53 -0.60
N LEU A 46 -4.47 1.41 -0.29
CA LEU A 46 -5.90 1.22 -0.39
C LEU A 46 -6.53 1.41 0.99
N TYR A 47 -7.64 2.13 1.02
CA TYR A 47 -8.38 2.38 2.24
C TYR A 47 -9.88 2.13 2.07
N PRO A 48 -10.56 1.58 3.09
CA PRO A 48 -12.01 1.42 3.06
C PRO A 48 -12.69 2.78 3.08
N GLN A 49 -13.94 2.89 2.63
CA GLN A 49 -14.74 4.08 2.92
C GLN A 49 -15.38 3.93 4.31
N SER A 50 -14.62 4.19 5.38
CA SER A 50 -15.12 4.05 6.75
C SER A 50 -14.45 5.04 7.73
N THR A 51 -14.91 5.07 8.98
CA THR A 51 -14.28 5.84 10.05
C THR A 51 -12.85 5.38 10.39
N SER A 52 -12.46 4.15 10.04
CA SER A 52 -11.09 3.65 10.27
C SER A 52 -10.05 4.23 9.32
N SER A 53 -10.48 4.85 8.22
CA SER A 53 -9.61 5.40 7.17
C SER A 53 -8.80 6.59 7.65
N ALA A 54 -9.32 7.35 8.62
CA ALA A 54 -8.66 8.53 9.16
C ALA A 54 -7.27 8.19 9.75
N ALA A 55 -7.16 7.05 10.45
CA ALA A 55 -5.89 6.60 11.02
C ALA A 55 -4.86 6.26 9.94
N LEU A 56 -5.29 5.62 8.85
CA LEU A 56 -4.42 5.27 7.73
C LEU A 56 -3.96 6.53 6.98
N LEU A 57 -4.88 7.42 6.63
CA LEU A 57 -4.57 8.68 5.95
C LEU A 57 -3.60 9.54 6.78
N ALA A 58 -3.83 9.64 8.10
CA ALA A 58 -2.94 10.35 9.02
C ALA A 58 -1.55 9.71 9.12
N SER A 59 -1.48 8.37 9.14
CA SER A 59 -0.21 7.63 9.13
C SER A 59 0.64 8.03 7.92
N TYR A 60 0.05 8.06 6.73
CA TYR A 60 0.73 8.48 5.50
C TYR A 60 1.08 9.96 5.48
N ALA A 61 0.20 10.84 5.95
CA ALA A 61 0.48 12.28 6.01
C ALA A 61 1.70 12.58 6.91
N GLN A 62 1.77 11.93 8.08
CA GLN A 62 2.89 12.07 9.01
C GLN A 62 4.21 11.52 8.44
N HIS A 63 4.16 10.43 7.66
CA HIS A 63 5.35 9.74 7.14
C HIS A 63 5.72 10.11 5.70
N LEU A 64 5.03 11.09 5.12
CA LEU A 64 5.34 11.59 3.77
C LEU A 64 6.81 12.05 3.64
N PRO A 65 7.39 12.83 4.58
CA PRO A 65 8.79 13.24 4.46
C PRO A 65 9.80 12.08 4.56
N PRO A 66 9.68 11.12 5.50
CA PRO A 66 10.50 9.90 5.50
C PRO A 66 10.41 9.08 4.21
N LEU A 67 9.20 8.86 3.67
CA LEU A 67 9.01 8.08 2.44
C LEU A 67 9.76 8.72 1.26
N ARG A 68 9.59 10.04 1.07
CA ARG A 68 10.27 10.81 0.02
C ARG A 68 11.78 10.97 0.23
N ARG A 69 12.28 10.79 1.46
CA ARG A 69 13.74 10.78 1.70
C ARG A 69 14.38 9.51 1.17
N ILE A 70 13.68 8.38 1.28
CA ILE A 70 14.17 7.09 0.77
C ILE A 70 14.04 7.05 -0.75
N GLU A 71 12.89 7.46 -1.28
CA GLU A 71 12.61 7.50 -2.72
C GLU A 71 12.11 8.90 -3.12
N PRO A 72 13.00 9.81 -3.54
CA PRO A 72 12.65 11.19 -3.88
C PRO A 72 11.65 11.32 -5.04
N ASP A 73 11.66 10.36 -5.95
CA ASP A 73 10.80 10.33 -7.13
C ASP A 73 9.45 9.62 -6.89
N LEU A 74 9.18 9.22 -5.64
CA LEU A 74 8.00 8.46 -5.26
C LEU A 74 6.72 9.28 -5.39
N HIS A 75 5.80 8.77 -6.21
CA HIS A 75 4.42 9.20 -6.21
C HIS A 75 3.65 8.44 -5.13
N ILE A 76 2.83 9.13 -4.35
CA ILE A 76 2.07 8.53 -3.24
C ILE A 76 0.61 8.86 -3.46
N PHE A 77 -0.23 7.83 -3.51
CA PHE A 77 -1.67 7.96 -3.71
C PHE A 77 -2.45 7.10 -2.72
N GLY A 78 -3.57 7.65 -2.23
CA GLY A 78 -4.61 6.85 -1.59
C GLY A 78 -5.64 6.41 -2.62
N LEU A 79 -6.10 5.16 -2.57
CA LEU A 79 -7.15 4.62 -3.45
C LEU A 79 -8.34 4.12 -2.63
N SER A 80 -9.55 4.48 -3.04
CA SER A 80 -10.78 3.89 -2.51
C SER A 80 -11.85 3.77 -3.58
N THR A 81 -12.89 2.97 -3.32
CA THR A 81 -14.09 2.92 -4.16
C THR A 81 -15.05 4.07 -3.87
N GLN A 82 -14.61 5.08 -3.13
CA GLN A 82 -15.41 6.25 -2.77
C GLN A 82 -15.56 7.16 -3.99
N PRO A 83 -16.75 7.74 -4.24
CA PRO A 83 -16.96 8.68 -5.33
C PRO A 83 -15.98 9.85 -5.31
N HIS A 84 -15.51 10.27 -6.48
CA HIS A 84 -14.50 11.34 -6.60
C HIS A 84 -14.93 12.65 -5.92
N ALA A 85 -16.21 13.03 -6.07
CA ALA A 85 -16.76 14.24 -5.45
C ALA A 85 -16.70 14.22 -3.92
N GLU A 86 -16.85 13.04 -3.30
CA GLU A 86 -16.73 12.89 -1.85
C GLU A 86 -15.26 12.97 -1.40
N GLN A 87 -14.34 12.35 -2.15
CA GLN A 87 -12.90 12.42 -1.87
C GLN A 87 -12.37 13.86 -1.90
N LEU A 88 -12.84 14.69 -2.85
CA LEU A 88 -12.51 16.13 -2.89
C LEU A 88 -12.91 16.84 -1.60
N HIS A 89 -14.07 16.50 -1.04
CA HIS A 89 -14.55 17.06 0.21
C HIS A 89 -13.68 16.63 1.40
N ASP A 90 -13.27 15.36 1.43
CA ASP A 90 -12.40 14.82 2.47
C ASP A 90 -11.00 15.43 2.43
N VAL A 91 -10.41 15.60 1.24
CA VAL A 91 -9.12 16.28 1.08
C VAL A 91 -9.18 17.71 1.60
N ALA A 92 -10.21 18.46 1.24
CA ALA A 92 -10.38 19.84 1.69
C ALA A 92 -10.61 19.93 3.21
N LYS A 93 -11.39 19.01 3.78
CA LYS A 93 -11.74 19.01 5.20
C LYS A 93 -10.59 18.57 6.11
N HIS A 94 -9.75 17.66 5.62
CA HIS A 94 -8.71 17.01 6.42
C HIS A 94 -7.28 17.43 6.06
N ASP A 95 -7.12 18.39 5.15
CA ASP A 95 -5.83 18.91 4.68
C ASP A 95 -4.87 17.79 4.25
N ILE A 96 -5.38 16.85 3.45
CA ILE A 96 -4.64 15.66 3.04
C ILE A 96 -3.53 16.09 2.06
N PRO A 97 -2.24 15.85 2.36
CA PRO A 97 -1.11 16.45 1.63
C PRO A 97 -0.67 15.64 0.39
N PHE A 98 -1.54 14.76 -0.11
CA PHE A 98 -1.29 13.91 -1.27
C PHE A 98 -2.59 13.62 -2.01
N PRO A 99 -2.54 13.24 -3.29
CA PRO A 99 -3.74 13.01 -4.07
C PRO A 99 -4.41 11.68 -3.68
N LEU A 100 -5.74 11.67 -3.75
CA LEU A 100 -6.57 10.48 -3.68
C LEU A 100 -7.07 10.14 -5.08
N LEU A 101 -7.19 8.85 -5.35
CA LEU A 101 -7.68 8.28 -6.59
C LEU A 101 -9.02 7.59 -6.33
N SER A 102 -10.00 7.83 -7.20
CA SER A 102 -11.31 7.17 -7.12
C SER A 102 -11.36 5.97 -8.05
N ASP A 103 -11.65 4.78 -7.49
CA ASP A 103 -12.05 3.59 -8.24
C ASP A 103 -13.54 3.32 -8.01
N GLU A 104 -14.38 4.36 -8.07
CA GLU A 104 -15.83 4.26 -7.82
C GLU A 104 -16.54 3.29 -8.80
N HIS A 105 -15.99 3.14 -10.00
CA HIS A 105 -16.47 2.19 -11.02
C HIS A 105 -15.87 0.78 -10.87
N ARG A 106 -14.95 0.57 -9.91
CA ARG A 106 -14.31 -0.72 -9.59
C ARG A 106 -13.56 -1.36 -10.76
N GLN A 107 -13.09 -0.55 -11.71
CA GLN A 107 -12.36 -1.05 -12.88
C GLN A 107 -11.03 -1.64 -12.45
N LEU A 108 -10.27 -0.93 -11.59
CA LEU A 108 -9.00 -1.43 -11.09
C LEU A 108 -9.23 -2.61 -10.13
N THR A 109 -10.21 -2.47 -9.24
CA THR A 109 -10.64 -3.53 -8.32
C THR A 109 -10.87 -4.86 -9.03
N GLN A 110 -11.66 -4.84 -10.11
CA GLN A 110 -12.00 -6.04 -10.87
C GLN A 110 -10.82 -6.56 -11.69
N ALA A 111 -10.05 -5.68 -12.32
CA ALA A 111 -8.93 -6.07 -13.16
C ALA A 111 -7.80 -6.77 -12.39
N LEU A 112 -7.60 -6.39 -11.12
CA LEU A 112 -6.58 -6.96 -10.24
C LEU A 112 -7.11 -7.99 -9.24
N ASP A 113 -8.42 -8.23 -9.20
CA ASP A 113 -9.09 -9.02 -8.15
C ASP A 113 -8.68 -8.56 -6.75
N ILE A 114 -8.81 -7.24 -6.50
CA ILE A 114 -8.39 -6.60 -5.25
C ILE A 114 -9.31 -7.09 -4.11
N PRO A 115 -8.75 -7.55 -2.98
CA PRO A 115 -9.55 -8.10 -1.90
C PRO A 115 -10.42 -7.03 -1.23
N THR A 116 -11.71 -7.34 -1.14
CA THR A 116 -12.71 -6.49 -0.47
C THR A 116 -13.40 -7.24 0.68
N VAL A 117 -14.07 -6.49 1.54
CA VAL A 117 -14.93 -7.01 2.60
C VAL A 117 -16.33 -6.39 2.49
N PRO A 118 -17.40 -7.12 2.84
CA PRO A 118 -18.74 -6.57 2.90
C PRO A 118 -18.82 -5.39 3.89
N ALA A 119 -19.44 -4.30 3.46
CA ALA A 119 -19.84 -3.18 4.31
C ALA A 119 -21.38 -3.09 4.36
N GLN A 120 -21.91 -2.09 5.08
CA GLN A 120 -23.36 -1.88 5.13
C GLN A 120 -23.92 -1.51 3.75
N GLY A 121 -25.15 -1.95 3.47
CA GLY A 121 -25.89 -1.53 2.26
C GLY A 121 -25.40 -2.15 0.95
N SER A 122 -24.99 -3.42 0.95
CA SER A 122 -24.55 -4.18 -0.23
C SER A 122 -23.27 -3.67 -0.91
N THR A 123 -22.56 -2.75 -0.28
CA THR A 123 -21.30 -2.19 -0.81
C THR A 123 -20.12 -2.99 -0.25
N SER A 124 -19.12 -3.28 -1.07
CA SER A 124 -17.86 -3.89 -0.60
C SER A 124 -16.76 -2.83 -0.56
N VAL A 125 -16.00 -2.78 0.53
CA VAL A 125 -14.90 -1.82 0.73
C VAL A 125 -13.56 -2.54 0.68
N PHE A 126 -12.48 -1.81 0.38
CA PHE A 126 -11.14 -2.37 0.41
C PHE A 126 -10.73 -2.81 1.81
N LYS A 127 -9.92 -3.87 1.86
CA LYS A 127 -9.04 -4.10 3.00
C LYS A 127 -7.87 -3.10 2.95
N HIS A 128 -7.29 -2.77 4.09
CA HIS A 128 -6.04 -2.01 4.12
C HIS A 128 -4.93 -2.81 3.42
N LEU A 129 -4.35 -2.23 2.38
CA LEU A 129 -3.33 -2.83 1.53
C LEU A 129 -2.40 -1.72 1.04
N THR A 130 -1.09 -1.96 1.01
CA THR A 130 -0.14 -1.05 0.36
C THR A 130 0.59 -1.78 -0.76
N LEU A 131 0.68 -1.15 -1.92
CA LEU A 131 1.35 -1.66 -3.11
C LEU A 131 2.49 -0.71 -3.51
N LEU A 132 3.63 -1.28 -3.88
CA LEU A 132 4.68 -0.56 -4.60
C LEU A 132 4.61 -0.94 -6.08
N LEU A 133 4.34 0.05 -6.93
CA LEU A 133 4.26 -0.10 -8.37
C LEU A 133 5.54 0.44 -8.99
N ASN A 134 6.14 -0.32 -9.88
CA ASN A 134 7.33 0.09 -10.61
C ASN A 134 7.45 -0.74 -11.90
N GLY A 135 7.85 -0.10 -13.00
CA GLY A 135 8.04 -0.77 -14.29
C GLY A 135 6.75 -1.38 -14.85
N GLY A 136 5.57 -0.81 -14.61
CA GLY A 136 4.31 -1.33 -15.14
C GLY A 136 3.74 -2.51 -14.37
N GLN A 137 4.25 -2.82 -13.17
CA GLN A 137 3.82 -3.96 -12.37
C GLN A 137 3.80 -3.66 -10.87
N ILE A 138 3.11 -4.52 -10.12
CA ILE A 138 3.14 -4.53 -8.65
C ILE A 138 4.41 -5.27 -8.21
N THR A 139 5.39 -4.54 -7.68
CA THR A 139 6.69 -5.11 -7.30
C THR A 139 6.75 -5.57 -5.85
N ARG A 140 6.00 -4.92 -4.94
CA ARG A 140 5.95 -5.28 -3.53
C ARG A 140 4.57 -5.00 -2.95
N ILE A 141 4.22 -5.76 -1.91
CA ILE A 141 2.93 -5.65 -1.23
C ILE A 141 3.13 -5.63 0.29
N ASP A 142 2.28 -4.90 1.01
CA ASP A 142 2.11 -5.02 2.46
C ASP A 142 0.64 -5.34 2.77
N PHE A 143 0.41 -6.60 3.18
CA PHE A 143 -0.91 -7.16 3.49
C PHE A 143 -0.77 -8.40 4.39
N PRO A 144 -1.67 -8.61 5.37
CA PRO A 144 -2.72 -7.69 5.83
C PRO A 144 -2.16 -6.53 6.65
N ILE A 145 -2.93 -5.43 6.73
CA ILE A 145 -2.65 -4.28 7.61
C ILE A 145 -3.76 -4.17 8.66
N ASP A 146 -3.55 -4.79 9.81
CA ASP A 146 -4.52 -4.80 10.93
C ASP A 146 -4.51 -3.49 11.74
N ARG A 147 -3.37 -2.78 11.73
CA ARG A 147 -3.15 -1.50 12.43
C ARG A 147 -2.94 -0.37 11.42
N PRO A 148 -4.01 0.31 10.99
CA PRO A 148 -3.91 1.36 9.97
C PRO A 148 -2.98 2.51 10.38
N GLU A 149 -2.87 2.81 11.67
CA GLU A 149 -1.95 3.83 12.21
C GLU A 149 -0.47 3.49 11.97
N GLU A 150 -0.13 2.22 11.79
CA GLU A 150 1.23 1.76 11.49
C GLU A 150 1.51 1.66 9.98
N ALA A 151 0.49 1.82 9.12
CA ALA A 151 0.57 1.50 7.69
C ALA A 151 1.75 2.18 6.96
N ALA A 152 1.96 3.49 7.17
CA ALA A 152 3.02 4.19 6.46
C ALA A 152 4.43 3.85 6.99
N VAL A 153 4.57 3.54 8.28
CA VAL A 153 5.82 3.00 8.84
C VAL A 153 6.14 1.65 8.22
N ARG A 154 5.12 0.82 8.02
CA ARG A 154 5.28 -0.47 7.34
C ARG A 154 5.67 -0.31 5.88
N ALA A 155 5.10 0.69 5.20
CA ALA A 155 5.40 1.02 3.81
C ALA A 155 6.87 1.40 3.57
N LEU A 156 7.58 1.95 4.57
CA LEU A 156 9.02 2.22 4.47
C LEU A 156 9.82 0.96 4.12
N ARG A 157 9.38 -0.22 4.59
CA ARG A 157 10.05 -1.50 4.28
C ARG A 157 9.90 -1.90 2.81
N LEU A 158 8.86 -1.42 2.13
CA LEU A 158 8.69 -1.66 0.70
C LEU A 158 9.73 -0.89 -0.11
N LEU A 159 10.29 0.20 0.40
CA LEU A 159 11.28 1.02 -0.34
C LEU A 159 12.73 0.62 -0.09
N VAL A 160 12.99 -0.38 0.76
CA VAL A 160 14.34 -0.86 1.05
C VAL A 160 14.94 -1.51 -0.20
N SER A 161 16.16 -1.12 -0.59
CA SER A 161 16.83 -1.71 -1.77
C SER A 161 17.03 -3.22 -1.59
N GLU A 162 17.16 -3.95 -2.70
CA GLU A 162 17.40 -5.40 -2.65
C GLU A 162 18.72 -5.72 -1.93
N GLU A 163 19.77 -4.93 -2.16
CA GLU A 163 21.06 -5.07 -1.49
C GLU A 163 20.93 -4.95 0.03
N GLU A 164 20.19 -3.94 0.50
CA GLU A 164 19.97 -3.74 1.93
C GLU A 164 19.09 -4.84 2.53
N LEU A 165 18.09 -5.33 1.77
CA LEU A 165 17.27 -6.46 2.19
C LEU A 165 18.12 -7.73 2.35
N MET A 166 19.00 -8.01 1.38
CA MET A 166 19.92 -9.15 1.46
C MET A 166 20.84 -9.04 2.68
N ARG A 167 21.41 -7.85 2.91
CA ARG A 167 22.25 -7.58 4.09
C ARG A 167 21.49 -7.84 5.40
N GLN A 168 20.24 -7.39 5.50
CA GLN A 168 19.40 -7.64 6.68
C GLN A 168 19.09 -9.12 6.89
N VAL A 169 18.89 -9.89 5.82
CA VAL A 169 18.71 -11.35 5.90
C VAL A 169 19.98 -12.02 6.42
N GLU A 170 21.14 -11.67 5.88
CA GLU A 170 22.44 -12.20 6.33
C GLU A 170 22.69 -11.90 7.82
N GLU A 171 22.45 -10.66 8.26
CA GLU A 171 22.61 -10.26 9.65
C GLU A 171 21.65 -11.01 10.59
N ARG A 172 20.39 -11.20 10.16
CA ARG A 172 19.39 -11.96 10.91
C ARG A 172 19.82 -13.43 11.07
N ASP A 173 20.27 -14.05 10.00
CA ASP A 173 20.66 -15.45 9.99
C ASP A 173 21.95 -15.67 10.81
N ALA A 174 22.91 -14.74 10.74
CA ALA A 174 24.10 -14.76 11.60
C ALA A 174 23.73 -14.63 13.09
N LYS A 175 22.79 -13.73 13.43
CA LYS A 175 22.31 -13.56 14.81
C LYS A 175 21.58 -14.80 15.32
N ALA A 176 20.76 -15.43 14.48
CA ALA A 176 20.06 -16.67 14.81
C ALA A 176 21.06 -17.83 15.05
N ALA A 177 22.09 -17.95 14.20
CA ALA A 177 23.16 -18.94 14.38
C ALA A 177 23.95 -18.72 15.68
N ALA A 178 24.31 -17.48 16.00
CA ALA A 178 24.99 -17.14 17.25
C ALA A 178 24.15 -17.47 18.49
N ALA A 179 22.84 -17.18 18.45
CA ALA A 179 21.92 -17.52 19.54
C ALA A 179 21.79 -19.03 19.74
N ALA A 180 21.72 -19.81 18.65
CA ALA A 180 21.65 -21.28 18.72
C ALA A 180 22.95 -21.89 19.29
N ALA A 181 24.11 -21.37 18.91
CA ALA A 181 25.40 -21.81 19.44
C ALA A 181 25.54 -21.50 20.95
N ALA A 182 25.11 -20.32 21.38
CA ALA A 182 25.10 -19.95 22.81
C ALA A 182 24.17 -20.83 23.64
N ALA A 183 23.00 -21.20 23.12
CA ALA A 183 22.06 -22.09 23.80
C ALA A 183 22.62 -23.53 23.94
N THR A 184 23.39 -24.00 22.95
CA THR A 184 24.03 -25.33 23.00
C THR A 184 25.20 -25.35 23.98
N ALA A 185 25.94 -24.25 24.14
CA ALA A 185 27.05 -24.15 25.09
C ALA A 185 26.58 -24.04 26.57
N GLN A 186 25.30 -23.77 26.81
CA GLN A 186 24.70 -23.66 28.14
C GLN A 186 23.94 -24.94 28.58
N ALA A 187 23.88 -25.95 27.72
CA ALA A 187 23.25 -27.26 27.97
C ALA A 187 24.31 -28.33 28.28
#